data_AF-A0A1C5X3U4-F1
#
_entry.id   AF-A0A1C5X3U4-F1
#
_cell.length_a   1.000
_cell.length_b   1.000
_cell.length_c   1.000
_cell.angle_alpha   90.00
_cell.angle_beta   90.00
_cell.angle_gamma   90.00
#
_symmetry.space_group_name_H-M   'P 1'
#
loop_
_entity.id
_entity.type
_entity.pdbx_description
1 polymer ?
#
loop_
_entity_poly.entity_id
_entity_poly.type
_entity_poly.pdbx_seq_one_letter_code
_entity_poly.pdbx_strand_id
1 'polypeptide(L)'
;MYGSQNAAGTLVSFYAFMTMPVPMLLFVQNTVSESVRWIPQVWIFLLYANAVLQGFLYFLFRIPFIDMLFITHLLLFTGVVSMILLLWKEYRKTQEKEVNLCLKAFGVLGISGVIALVLYWVLSIYWYESIFQFGILLYIAVLFWGLLCKVSNNIQFCLEQEVYRRMSLEDRMTDMKNRKSFEMYLEEIQEGAILLENVLLLFVKIAELKKINDMSGRQMGDETVIRTARSIQSAERSVLEQQADDMLCSNK
;
A
#
# COMPACT_ATOMS: atom_id res chain seq x y z
N MET A 1 -39.05 -17.79 25.67
CA MET A 1 -38.69 -16.84 24.59
C MET A 1 -37.35 -16.10 24.80
N TYR A 2 -36.60 -16.36 25.90
CA TYR A 2 -35.29 -15.74 26.19
C TYR A 2 -34.05 -16.63 25.90
N GLY A 3 -34.21 -17.92 25.58
CA GLY A 3 -33.07 -18.84 25.37
C GLY A 3 -32.46 -18.79 23.96
N SER A 4 -33.25 -18.45 22.93
CA SER A 4 -32.79 -18.45 21.54
C SER A 4 -31.89 -17.26 21.18
N GLN A 5 -32.11 -16.10 21.79
CA GLN A 5 -31.28 -14.91 21.55
C GLN A 5 -29.88 -15.08 22.16
N ASN A 6 -29.77 -15.71 23.33
CA ASN A 6 -28.48 -16.03 23.94
C ASN A 6 -27.72 -17.11 23.14
N ALA A 7 -28.41 -18.14 22.63
CA ALA A 7 -27.76 -19.21 21.85
C ALA A 7 -27.15 -18.69 20.54
N ALA A 8 -27.88 -17.82 19.81
CA ALA A 8 -27.36 -17.20 18.60
C ALA A 8 -26.17 -16.26 18.89
N GLY A 9 -26.25 -15.46 19.97
CA GLY A 9 -25.15 -14.59 20.39
C GLY A 9 -23.88 -15.37 20.75
N THR A 10 -24.02 -16.47 21.50
CA THR A 10 -22.89 -17.34 21.85
C THR A 10 -22.26 -17.97 20.60
N LEU A 11 -23.05 -18.45 19.65
CA LEU A 11 -22.54 -18.99 18.37
C LEU A 11 -21.74 -17.94 17.59
N VAL A 12 -22.27 -16.72 17.46
CA VAL A 12 -21.59 -15.63 16.76
C VAL A 12 -20.26 -15.29 17.42
N SER A 13 -20.21 -15.20 18.76
CA SER A 13 -18.97 -14.94 19.49
C SER A 13 -17.93 -16.03 19.28
N PHE A 14 -18.33 -17.31 19.24
CA PHE A 14 -17.41 -18.42 18.97
C PHE A 14 -16.84 -18.37 17.55
N TYR A 15 -17.69 -18.14 16.53
CA TYR A 15 -17.21 -18.00 15.16
C TYR A 15 -16.35 -16.75 14.96
N ALA A 16 -16.68 -15.64 15.61
CA ALA A 16 -15.86 -14.43 15.61
C ALA A 16 -14.47 -14.73 16.20
N PHE A 17 -14.41 -15.43 17.33
CA PHE A 17 -13.14 -15.83 17.94
C PHE A 17 -12.30 -16.75 17.04
N MET A 18 -12.93 -17.74 16.39
CA MET A 18 -12.21 -18.67 15.48
C MET A 18 -11.69 -18.01 14.20
N THR A 19 -12.43 -17.03 13.67
CA THR A 19 -12.10 -16.36 12.41
C THR A 19 -11.21 -15.12 12.59
N MET A 20 -11.13 -14.59 13.81
CA MET A 20 -10.33 -13.42 14.16
C MET A 20 -8.83 -13.49 13.74
N PRO A 21 -8.11 -14.63 13.82
CA PRO A 21 -6.72 -14.70 13.38
C PRO A 21 -6.54 -14.68 11.86
N VAL A 22 -7.58 -14.93 11.07
CA VAL A 22 -7.51 -14.99 9.60
C VAL A 22 -7.01 -13.68 8.99
N PRO A 23 -7.59 -12.49 9.28
CA PRO A 23 -7.06 -11.22 8.76
C PRO A 23 -5.61 -10.96 9.20
N MET A 24 -5.21 -11.43 10.38
CA MET A 24 -3.82 -11.29 10.87
C MET A 24 -2.86 -12.14 10.05
N LEU A 25 -3.24 -13.38 9.71
CA LEU A 25 -2.45 -14.26 8.87
C LEU A 25 -2.36 -13.76 7.43
N LEU A 26 -3.44 -13.19 6.89
CA LEU A 26 -3.44 -12.52 5.58
C LEU A 26 -2.49 -11.33 5.56
N PHE A 27 -2.42 -10.56 6.64
CA PHE A 27 -1.45 -9.46 6.78
C PHE A 27 -0.01 -9.98 6.75
N VAL A 28 0.28 -11.06 7.50
CA VAL A 28 1.61 -11.71 7.48
C VAL A 28 1.94 -12.22 6.09
N GLN A 29 0.98 -12.88 5.42
CA GLN A 29 1.14 -13.37 4.05
C GLN A 29 1.55 -12.27 3.08
N ASN A 30 0.95 -11.07 3.20
CA ASN A 30 1.28 -9.93 2.36
C ASN A 30 2.58 -9.22 2.73
N THR A 31 3.09 -9.43 3.96
CA THR A 31 4.35 -8.82 4.44
C THR A 31 5.57 -9.69 4.11
N VAL A 32 5.42 -11.00 4.04
CA VAL A 32 6.53 -11.95 3.83
C VAL A 32 6.77 -12.24 2.36
N SER A 33 7.98 -12.69 2.02
CA SER A 33 8.32 -13.05 0.64
C SER A 33 7.45 -14.18 0.08
N GLU A 34 7.21 -14.15 -1.23
CA GLU A 34 6.42 -15.15 -1.97
C GLU A 34 6.80 -16.60 -1.62
N SER A 35 8.09 -16.85 -1.41
CA SER A 35 8.64 -18.17 -1.12
C SER A 35 8.11 -18.83 0.17
N VAL A 36 7.65 -18.03 1.15
CA VAL A 36 7.19 -18.53 2.46
C VAL A 36 5.71 -18.28 2.72
N ARG A 37 4.98 -17.70 1.75
CA ARG A 37 3.54 -17.38 1.88
C ARG A 37 2.64 -18.61 2.06
N TRP A 38 3.12 -19.79 1.67
CA TRP A 38 2.39 -21.04 1.84
C TRP A 38 2.17 -21.39 3.33
N ILE A 39 3.06 -20.95 4.24
CA ILE A 39 2.93 -21.26 5.67
C ILE A 39 1.68 -20.57 6.27
N PRO A 40 1.51 -19.22 6.19
CA PRO A 40 0.25 -18.58 6.58
C PRO A 40 -0.99 -19.17 5.90
N GLN A 41 -0.88 -19.54 4.61
CA GLN A 41 -2.00 -20.11 3.87
C GLN A 41 -2.48 -21.45 4.43
N VAL A 42 -1.55 -22.34 4.81
CA VAL A 42 -1.88 -23.62 5.48
C VAL A 42 -2.59 -23.35 6.81
N TRP A 43 -2.12 -22.39 7.60
CA TRP A 43 -2.75 -22.03 8.87
C TRP A 43 -4.15 -21.44 8.70
N ILE A 44 -4.36 -20.59 7.69
CA ILE A 44 -5.68 -20.06 7.34
C ILE A 44 -6.63 -21.21 6.98
N PHE A 45 -6.18 -22.15 6.16
CA PHE A 45 -6.96 -23.34 5.81
C PHE A 45 -7.30 -24.19 7.05
N LEU A 46 -6.33 -24.42 7.93
CA LEU A 46 -6.55 -25.16 9.18
C LEU A 46 -7.57 -24.48 10.11
N LEU A 47 -7.54 -23.15 10.22
CA LEU A 47 -8.52 -22.39 11.00
C LEU A 47 -9.94 -22.52 10.43
N TYR A 48 -10.09 -22.41 9.11
CA TYR A 48 -11.38 -22.63 8.45
C TYR A 48 -11.86 -24.07 8.59
N ALA A 49 -10.98 -25.06 8.36
CA ALA A 49 -11.29 -26.47 8.52
C ALA A 49 -11.74 -26.77 9.97
N ASN A 50 -11.07 -26.19 10.97
CA ASN A 50 -11.47 -26.29 12.36
C ASN A 50 -12.87 -25.70 12.59
N ALA A 51 -13.15 -24.49 12.10
CA ALA A 51 -14.46 -23.85 12.28
C ALA A 51 -15.60 -24.66 11.65
N VAL A 52 -15.40 -25.18 10.43
CA VAL A 52 -16.37 -26.04 9.74
C VAL A 52 -16.56 -27.36 10.47
N LEU A 53 -15.45 -28.00 10.91
CA LEU A 53 -15.49 -29.26 11.63
C LEU A 53 -16.24 -29.12 12.95
N GLN A 54 -15.95 -28.08 13.74
CA GLN A 54 -16.67 -27.81 14.99
C GLN A 54 -18.16 -27.51 14.75
N GLY A 55 -18.49 -26.78 13.69
CA GLY A 55 -19.89 -26.58 13.27
C GLY A 55 -20.60 -27.90 12.92
N PHE A 56 -19.91 -28.79 12.20
CA PHE A 56 -20.42 -30.11 11.85
C PHE A 56 -20.62 -31.02 13.07
N LEU A 57 -19.64 -31.07 13.98
CA LEU A 57 -19.77 -31.85 15.22
C LEU A 57 -20.89 -31.33 16.11
N TYR A 58 -21.05 -30.01 16.21
CA TYR A 58 -22.16 -29.41 16.95
C TYR A 58 -23.51 -29.82 16.34
N PHE A 59 -23.64 -29.79 15.01
CA PHE A 59 -24.88 -30.16 14.34
C PHE A 59 -25.22 -31.66 14.47
N LEU A 60 -24.23 -32.54 14.25
CA LEU A 60 -24.47 -33.99 14.17
C LEU A 60 -24.50 -34.67 15.55
N PHE A 61 -23.60 -34.27 16.45
CA PHE A 61 -23.40 -34.92 17.76
C PHE A 61 -23.87 -34.08 18.95
N ARG A 62 -24.30 -32.82 18.73
CA ARG A 62 -24.69 -31.86 19.78
C ARG A 62 -23.65 -31.65 20.89
N ILE A 63 -22.37 -31.88 20.59
CA ILE A 63 -21.26 -31.62 21.50
C ILE A 63 -21.12 -30.09 21.65
N PRO A 64 -21.07 -29.54 22.88
CA PRO A 64 -20.98 -28.10 23.09
C PRO A 64 -19.60 -27.54 22.67
N PHE A 65 -19.59 -26.32 22.15
CA PHE A 65 -18.37 -25.64 21.67
C PHE A 65 -17.27 -25.49 22.73
N ILE A 66 -17.66 -25.40 24.00
CA ILE A 66 -16.71 -25.21 25.11
C ILE A 66 -15.75 -26.39 25.27
N ASP A 67 -16.22 -27.62 24.98
CA ASP A 67 -15.39 -28.82 25.08
C ASP A 67 -14.39 -28.90 23.92
N MET A 68 -14.80 -28.45 22.73
CA MET A 68 -13.94 -28.39 21.55
C MET A 68 -12.96 -27.22 21.59
N LEU A 69 -13.17 -26.27 22.51
CA LEU A 69 -12.40 -25.04 22.62
C LEU A 69 -10.91 -25.31 22.89
N PHE A 70 -10.59 -26.43 23.53
CA PHE A 70 -9.21 -26.89 23.73
C PHE A 70 -8.45 -27.04 22.41
N ILE A 71 -9.09 -27.62 21.38
CA ILE A 71 -8.48 -27.83 20.06
C ILE A 71 -8.14 -26.48 19.41
N THR A 72 -9.07 -25.53 19.47
CA THR A 72 -8.85 -24.17 18.97
C THR A 72 -7.70 -23.46 19.70
N HIS A 73 -7.61 -23.56 21.03
CA HIS A 73 -6.50 -22.96 21.76
C HIS A 73 -5.14 -23.54 21.36
N LEU A 74 -5.07 -24.87 21.20
CA LEU A 74 -3.85 -25.53 20.73
C LEU A 74 -3.47 -25.07 19.31
N LEU A 75 -4.46 -24.96 18.42
CA LEU A 75 -4.27 -24.48 17.05
C LEU A 75 -3.80 -23.02 17.02
N LEU A 76 -4.39 -22.15 17.84
CA LEU A 76 -3.99 -20.74 17.97
C LEU A 76 -2.58 -20.60 18.54
N PHE A 77 -2.25 -21.34 19.60
CA PHE A 77 -0.93 -21.31 20.22
C PHE A 77 0.16 -21.74 19.24
N THR A 78 -0.04 -22.88 18.58
CA THR A 78 0.90 -23.39 17.58
C THR A 78 1.00 -22.47 16.36
N GLY A 79 -0.12 -21.87 15.93
CA GLY A 79 -0.15 -20.86 14.88
C GLY A 79 0.66 -19.60 15.22
N VAL A 80 0.48 -19.04 16.41
CA VAL A 80 1.24 -17.85 16.87
C VAL A 80 2.74 -18.15 16.94
N VAL A 81 3.12 -19.30 17.51
CA VAL A 81 4.54 -19.72 17.56
C VAL A 81 5.11 -19.88 16.15
N SER A 82 4.36 -20.53 15.25
CA SER A 82 4.77 -20.68 13.84
C SER A 82 4.95 -19.34 13.14
N MET A 83 4.07 -18.36 13.37
CA MET A 83 4.18 -17.03 12.78
C MET A 83 5.38 -16.25 13.32
N ILE A 84 5.64 -16.31 14.63
CA ILE A 84 6.81 -15.67 15.24
C ILE A 84 8.11 -16.24 14.64
N LEU A 85 8.21 -17.57 14.50
CA LEU A 85 9.38 -18.22 13.91
C LEU A 85 9.57 -17.85 12.43
N LEU A 86 8.47 -17.78 11.67
CA LEU A 86 8.48 -17.37 10.28
C LEU A 86 8.96 -15.92 10.14
N LEU A 87 8.33 -15.00 10.87
CA LEU A 87 8.68 -13.57 10.86
C LEU A 87 10.11 -13.34 11.33
N TRP A 88 10.58 -14.10 12.33
CA TRP A 88 11.97 -14.05 12.78
C TRP A 88 12.95 -14.48 11.68
N LYS A 89 12.65 -15.60 11.00
CA LYS A 89 13.46 -16.11 9.89
C LYS A 89 13.50 -15.11 8.73
N GLU A 90 12.36 -14.53 8.39
CA GLU A 90 12.24 -13.54 7.32
C GLU A 90 12.97 -12.26 7.68
N TYR A 91 12.82 -11.77 8.92
CA TYR A 91 13.53 -10.59 9.42
C TYR A 91 15.04 -10.74 9.33
N ARG A 92 15.58 -11.92 9.70
CA ARG A 92 17.02 -12.18 9.56
C ARG A 92 17.51 -12.15 8.10
N LYS A 93 16.64 -12.49 7.15
CA LYS A 93 16.98 -12.54 5.71
C LYS A 93 16.89 -11.16 5.06
N THR A 94 15.83 -10.41 5.32
CA THR A 94 15.54 -9.15 4.61
C THR A 94 15.96 -7.91 5.39
N GLN A 95 16.02 -7.98 6.73
CA GLN A 95 16.24 -6.83 7.63
C GLN A 95 15.22 -5.68 7.42
N GLU A 96 14.04 -6.02 6.88
CA GLU A 96 12.99 -5.05 6.57
C GLU A 96 12.31 -4.53 7.84
N LYS A 97 12.09 -3.21 7.88
CA LYS A 97 11.46 -2.53 9.02
C LYS A 97 10.02 -3.02 9.23
N GLU A 98 9.31 -3.33 8.15
CA GLU A 98 7.94 -3.84 8.18
C GLU A 98 7.84 -5.20 8.86
N VAL A 99 8.74 -6.12 8.50
CA VAL A 99 8.80 -7.47 9.10
C VAL A 99 9.16 -7.38 10.58
N ASN A 100 10.08 -6.48 10.96
CA ASN A 100 10.43 -6.23 12.37
C ASN A 100 9.24 -5.72 13.19
N LEU A 101 8.49 -4.78 12.64
CA LEU A 101 7.30 -4.23 13.30
C LEU A 101 6.22 -5.31 13.45
N CYS A 102 6.00 -6.11 12.41
CA CYS A 102 5.08 -7.25 12.46
C CYS A 102 5.51 -8.29 13.52
N LEU A 103 6.80 -8.60 13.60
CA LEU A 103 7.38 -9.51 14.60
C LEU A 103 7.15 -8.99 16.04
N LYS A 104 7.40 -7.70 16.29
CA LYS A 104 7.14 -7.08 17.60
C LYS A 104 5.66 -7.13 17.97
N ALA A 105 4.78 -6.83 17.01
CA ALA A 105 3.33 -6.90 17.22
C ALA A 105 2.88 -8.33 17.57
N PHE A 106 3.34 -9.34 16.82
CA PHE A 106 3.07 -10.75 17.12
C PHE A 106 3.66 -11.20 18.46
N GLY A 107 4.82 -10.67 18.86
CA GLY A 107 5.40 -10.93 20.18
C GLY A 107 4.48 -10.45 21.32
N VAL A 108 3.96 -9.22 21.21
CA VAL A 108 3.00 -8.67 22.19
C VAL A 108 1.70 -9.47 22.22
N LEU A 109 1.17 -9.84 21.04
CA LEU A 109 -0.02 -10.68 20.93
C LEU A 109 0.20 -12.07 21.53
N GLY A 110 1.36 -12.68 21.31
CA GLY A 110 1.73 -13.98 21.87
C GLY A 110 1.84 -13.95 23.39
N ILE A 111 2.49 -12.93 23.95
CA ILE A 111 2.62 -12.77 25.41
C ILE A 111 1.24 -12.59 26.05
N SER A 112 0.42 -11.69 25.50
CA SER A 112 -0.95 -11.47 26.02
C SER A 112 -1.83 -12.72 25.87
N GLY A 113 -1.71 -13.46 24.77
CA GLY A 113 -2.41 -14.74 24.56
C GLY A 113 -1.99 -15.83 25.54
N VAL A 114 -0.69 -15.98 25.82
CA VAL A 114 -0.20 -16.94 26.82
C VAL A 114 -0.67 -16.57 28.22
N ILE A 115 -0.63 -15.29 28.58
CA ILE A 115 -1.15 -14.79 29.86
C ILE A 115 -2.65 -15.11 29.98
N ALA A 116 -3.44 -14.86 28.93
CA ALA A 116 -4.86 -15.16 28.90
C ALA A 116 -5.14 -16.67 29.03
N LEU A 117 -4.37 -17.52 28.35
CA LEU A 117 -4.47 -18.97 28.44
C LEU A 117 -4.17 -19.49 29.85
N VAL A 118 -3.11 -18.98 30.48
CA VAL A 118 -2.74 -19.35 31.86
C VAL A 118 -3.82 -18.90 32.84
N LEU A 119 -4.35 -17.69 32.68
CA LEU A 119 -5.45 -17.19 33.52
C LEU A 119 -6.72 -18.03 33.38
N TYR A 120 -7.02 -18.48 32.16
CA TYR A 120 -8.17 -19.35 31.88
C TYR A 120 -8.01 -20.73 32.52
N TRP A 121 -6.89 -21.42 32.25
CA TRP A 121 -6.68 -22.81 32.70
C TRP A 121 -6.28 -22.95 34.16
N VAL A 122 -5.37 -22.10 34.65
CA VAL A 122 -4.75 -22.26 35.98
C VAL A 122 -5.56 -21.52 37.05
N LEU A 123 -6.07 -20.33 36.71
CA LEU A 123 -6.63 -19.41 37.71
C LEU A 123 -8.16 -19.28 37.63
N SER A 124 -8.81 -19.73 36.55
CA SER A 124 -10.27 -19.59 36.33
C SER A 124 -10.79 -18.17 36.61
N ILE A 125 -9.96 -17.15 36.32
CA ILE A 125 -10.29 -15.73 36.58
C ILE A 125 -11.09 -15.17 35.40
N TYR A 126 -12.26 -14.61 35.69
CA TYR A 126 -13.20 -14.08 34.68
C TYR A 126 -12.69 -12.92 33.81
N TRP A 127 -11.62 -12.23 34.21
CA TRP A 127 -11.07 -11.06 33.50
C TRP A 127 -10.03 -11.40 32.42
N TYR A 128 -9.84 -12.69 32.08
CA TYR A 128 -8.88 -13.12 31.06
C TYR A 128 -9.22 -12.58 29.65
N GLU A 129 -10.52 -12.48 29.32
CA GLU A 129 -10.98 -11.97 28.02
C GLU A 129 -10.56 -10.51 27.81
N SER A 130 -10.67 -9.68 28.84
CA SER A 130 -10.29 -8.27 28.78
C SER A 130 -8.79 -8.12 28.47
N ILE A 131 -7.93 -8.91 29.11
CA ILE A 131 -6.47 -8.89 28.88
C ILE A 131 -6.15 -9.26 27.42
N PHE A 132 -6.81 -10.29 26.89
CA PHE A 132 -6.62 -10.70 25.51
C PHE A 132 -7.09 -9.62 24.53
N GLN A 133 -8.26 -9.01 24.77
CA GLN A 133 -8.80 -7.91 23.96
C GLN A 133 -7.86 -6.70 23.93
N PHE A 134 -7.27 -6.31 25.08
CA PHE A 134 -6.25 -5.25 25.11
C PHE A 134 -5.02 -5.61 24.29
N GLY A 135 -4.57 -6.86 24.34
CA GLY A 135 -3.48 -7.36 23.50
C GLY A 135 -3.77 -7.23 22.00
N ILE A 136 -4.98 -7.59 21.59
CA ILE A 136 -5.46 -7.47 20.21
C ILE A 136 -5.53 -6.00 19.77
N LEU A 137 -6.09 -5.12 20.61
CA LEU A 137 -6.21 -3.70 20.31
C LEU A 137 -4.84 -3.06 20.12
N LEU A 138 -3.89 -3.38 21.00
CA LEU A 138 -2.51 -2.92 20.89
C LEU A 138 -1.84 -3.46 19.62
N TYR A 139 -2.06 -4.73 19.28
CA TYR A 139 -1.59 -5.32 18.04
C TYR A 139 -2.11 -4.57 16.81
N ILE A 140 -3.42 -4.30 16.74
CA ILE A 140 -4.05 -3.59 15.63
C ILE A 140 -3.47 -2.17 15.52
N ALA A 141 -3.32 -1.47 16.65
CA ALA A 141 -2.75 -0.12 16.67
C ALA A 141 -1.31 -0.09 16.12
N VAL A 142 -0.47 -1.06 16.51
CA VAL A 142 0.90 -1.20 16.00
C VAL A 142 0.90 -1.49 14.51
N LEU A 143 0.08 -2.43 14.03
CA LEU A 143 0.00 -2.73 12.59
C LEU A 143 -0.49 -1.53 11.78
N PHE A 144 -1.50 -0.82 12.27
CA PHE A 144 -2.04 0.35 11.61
C PHE A 144 -0.99 1.46 11.50
N TRP A 145 -0.23 1.69 12.57
CA TRP A 145 0.92 2.58 12.55
C TRP A 145 1.97 2.14 11.50
N GLY A 146 2.30 0.85 11.44
CA GLY A 146 3.23 0.31 10.44
C GLY A 146 2.77 0.53 9.00
N LEU A 147 1.48 0.36 8.73
CA LEU A 147 0.87 0.65 7.43
C LEU A 147 0.93 2.14 7.08
N LEU A 148 0.66 3.03 8.04
CA LEU A 148 0.77 4.47 7.83
C LEU A 148 2.21 4.88 7.48
N CYS A 149 3.20 4.34 8.18
CA CYS A 149 4.61 4.57 7.85
C CYS A 149 4.97 4.07 6.44
N LYS A 150 4.47 2.88 6.04
CA LYS A 150 4.69 2.34 4.69
C LYS A 150 4.12 3.25 3.61
N VAL A 151 2.86 3.67 3.78
CA VAL A 151 2.19 4.56 2.83
C VAL A 151 2.90 5.90 2.74
N SER A 152 3.30 6.47 3.88
CA SER A 152 4.06 7.72 3.92
C SER A 152 5.37 7.63 3.14
N ASN A 153 6.16 6.57 3.35
CA ASN A 153 7.42 6.38 2.64
C ASN A 153 7.21 6.17 1.13
N ASN A 154 6.18 5.41 0.75
CA ASN A 154 5.86 5.18 -0.66
C ASN A 154 5.44 6.49 -1.36
N ILE A 155 4.63 7.32 -0.69
CA ILE A 155 4.25 8.64 -1.21
C ILE A 155 5.49 9.52 -1.38
N GLN A 156 6.39 9.54 -0.40
CA GLN A 156 7.62 10.31 -0.50
C GLN A 156 8.47 9.87 -1.70
N PHE A 157 8.63 8.56 -1.89
CA PHE A 157 9.38 8.02 -3.03
C PHE A 157 8.74 8.39 -4.38
N CYS A 158 7.41 8.24 -4.50
CA CYS A 158 6.69 8.64 -5.71
C CYS A 158 6.81 10.14 -5.99
N LEU A 159 6.75 10.98 -4.95
CA LEU A 159 6.94 12.43 -5.08
C LEU A 159 8.36 12.77 -5.52
N GLU A 160 9.37 12.16 -4.91
CA GLU A 160 10.77 12.34 -5.30
C GLU A 160 10.96 11.95 -6.78
N GLN A 161 10.44 10.80 -7.21
CA GLN A 161 10.53 10.34 -8.58
C GLN A 161 9.84 11.29 -9.58
N GLU A 162 8.67 11.82 -9.24
CA GLU A 162 7.98 12.80 -10.10
C GLU A 162 8.75 14.12 -10.18
N VAL A 163 9.30 14.60 -9.07
CA VAL A 163 10.14 15.83 -9.08
C VAL A 163 11.41 15.63 -9.91
N TYR A 164 12.09 14.48 -9.77
CA TYR A 164 13.25 14.14 -10.61
C TYR A 164 12.89 14.05 -12.09
N ARG A 165 11.72 13.48 -12.41
CA ARG A 165 11.22 13.42 -13.78
C ARG A 165 11.01 14.81 -14.36
N ARG A 166 10.36 15.70 -13.63
CA ARG A 166 10.16 17.10 -14.08
C ARG A 166 11.47 17.83 -14.27
N MET A 167 12.38 17.77 -13.30
CA MET A 167 13.71 18.38 -13.43
C MET A 167 14.52 17.81 -14.60
N SER A 168 14.29 16.55 -14.99
CA SER A 168 14.95 15.94 -16.15
C SER A 168 14.33 16.33 -17.49
N LEU A 169 13.08 16.82 -17.52
CA LEU A 169 12.34 17.09 -18.76
C LEU A 169 12.09 18.58 -19.01
N GLU A 170 12.27 19.42 -18.00
CA GLU A 170 12.08 20.87 -18.09
C GLU A 170 13.42 21.58 -18.00
N ASP A 171 13.59 22.60 -18.84
CA ASP A 171 14.71 23.52 -18.80
C ASP A 171 14.48 24.53 -17.68
N ARG A 172 15.33 24.52 -16.66
CA ARG A 172 15.20 25.38 -15.47
C ARG A 172 15.27 26.88 -15.74
N MET A 173 15.81 27.30 -16.90
CA MET A 173 15.93 28.72 -17.22
C MET A 173 14.62 29.26 -17.79
N THR A 174 13.96 28.48 -18.65
CA THR A 174 12.79 28.92 -19.42
C THR A 174 11.47 28.29 -18.98
N ASP A 175 11.53 27.29 -18.08
CA ASP A 175 10.42 26.38 -17.73
C ASP A 175 9.81 25.65 -18.94
N MET A 176 10.49 25.69 -20.10
CA MET A 176 10.08 24.96 -21.29
C MET A 176 10.53 23.51 -21.24
N LYS A 177 9.86 22.66 -22.00
CA LYS A 177 10.27 21.29 -22.27
C LYS A 177 11.66 21.27 -22.91
N ASN A 178 12.58 20.50 -22.32
CA ASN A 178 13.97 20.43 -22.74
C ASN A 178 14.17 19.42 -23.89
N ARG A 179 15.40 19.33 -24.41
CA ARG A 179 15.73 18.42 -25.52
C ARG A 179 15.30 16.97 -25.29
N LYS A 180 15.46 16.43 -24.07
CA LYS A 180 15.09 15.04 -23.76
C LYS A 180 13.60 14.82 -23.93
N SER A 181 12.78 15.77 -23.49
CA SER A 181 11.33 15.68 -23.68
C SER A 181 10.90 15.77 -25.14
N PHE A 182 11.62 16.55 -25.96
CA PHE A 182 11.40 16.59 -27.40
C PHE A 182 11.76 15.26 -28.08
N GLU A 183 12.89 14.64 -27.71
CA GLU A 183 13.29 13.32 -28.23
C GLU A 183 12.27 12.23 -27.88
N MET A 184 11.77 12.20 -26.63
CA MET A 184 10.69 11.27 -26.23
C MET A 184 9.41 11.49 -27.05
N TYR A 185 9.05 12.74 -27.33
CA TYR A 185 7.87 13.06 -28.13
C TYR A 185 8.02 12.62 -29.60
N LEU A 186 9.23 12.72 -30.16
CA LEU A 186 9.53 12.18 -31.49
C LEU A 186 9.44 10.65 -31.53
N GLU A 187 9.93 9.96 -30.51
CA GLU A 187 9.79 8.50 -30.39
C GLU A 187 8.32 8.09 -30.30
N GLU A 188 7.50 8.80 -29.51
CA GLU A 188 6.06 8.56 -29.40
C GLU A 188 5.34 8.72 -30.74
N ILE A 189 5.66 9.78 -31.50
CA ILE A 189 5.13 9.97 -32.87
C ILE A 189 5.58 8.84 -33.80
N GLN A 190 6.82 8.37 -33.66
CA GLN A 190 7.36 7.31 -34.51
C GLN A 190 6.72 5.95 -34.24
N GLU A 191 6.42 5.63 -32.97
CA GLU A 191 5.67 4.42 -32.60
C GLU A 191 4.18 4.53 -32.94
N GLY A 192 3.61 5.73 -32.84
CA GLY A 192 2.21 6.05 -33.17
C GLY A 192 1.95 6.45 -34.63
N ALA A 193 2.92 6.24 -35.53
CA ALA A 193 2.98 6.79 -36.90
C ALA A 193 1.79 6.44 -37.84
N ILE A 194 0.82 5.65 -37.38
CA ILE A 194 -0.37 5.26 -38.14
C ILE A 194 -1.46 6.36 -38.08
N LEU A 195 -1.38 7.33 -37.16
CA LEU A 195 -2.45 8.30 -36.87
C LEU A 195 -2.16 9.77 -37.19
N LEU A 196 -0.93 10.15 -37.58
CA LEU A 196 -0.58 11.55 -37.88
C LEU A 196 -0.42 11.77 -39.39
N GLU A 197 -1.42 12.37 -40.05
CA GLU A 197 -1.36 12.68 -41.49
C GLU A 197 -0.63 14.01 -41.79
N ASN A 198 -0.58 14.96 -40.85
CA ASN A 198 0.02 16.29 -41.05
C ASN A 198 0.77 16.77 -39.80
N VAL A 199 2.11 16.78 -39.83
CA VAL A 199 2.97 17.28 -38.74
C VAL A 199 3.81 18.46 -39.23
N LEU A 200 3.75 19.57 -38.51
CA LEU A 200 4.60 20.75 -38.74
C LEU A 200 5.63 20.87 -37.62
N LEU A 201 6.91 20.91 -37.98
CA LEU A 201 8.01 21.14 -37.05
C LEU A 201 8.62 22.53 -37.27
N LEU A 202 8.60 23.37 -36.23
CA LEU A 202 9.11 24.74 -36.28
C LEU A 202 10.42 24.87 -35.47
N PHE A 203 11.48 25.36 -36.11
CA PHE A 203 12.73 25.70 -35.43
C PHE A 203 12.88 27.21 -35.30
N VAL A 204 12.94 27.70 -34.06
CA VAL A 204 13.12 29.12 -33.75
C VAL A 204 14.51 29.33 -33.16
N LYS A 205 15.27 30.30 -33.70
CA LYS A 205 16.61 30.64 -33.23
C LYS A 205 16.70 32.14 -32.94
N ILE A 206 17.22 32.50 -31.77
CA ILE A 206 17.54 33.90 -31.44
C ILE A 206 18.81 34.32 -32.19
N ALA A 207 18.68 35.33 -33.05
CA ALA A 207 19.81 35.87 -33.80
C ALA A 207 20.78 36.65 -32.90
N GLU A 208 22.07 36.58 -33.19
CA GLU A 208 23.13 37.36 -32.52
C GLU A 208 23.18 37.30 -30.97
N LEU A 209 22.65 36.26 -30.32
CA LEU A 209 22.60 36.15 -28.85
C LEU A 209 23.99 36.32 -28.18
N LYS A 210 25.06 35.84 -28.82
CA LYS A 210 26.43 36.02 -28.34
C LYS A 210 26.82 37.50 -28.23
N LYS A 211 26.46 38.30 -29.23
CA LYS A 211 26.73 39.74 -29.25
C LYS A 211 25.94 40.48 -28.17
N ILE A 212 24.71 40.04 -27.89
CA ILE A 212 23.91 40.56 -26.77
C ILE A 212 24.60 40.27 -25.44
N ASN A 213 25.09 39.04 -25.24
CA ASN A 213 25.88 38.67 -24.05
C ASN A 213 27.15 39.51 -23.91
N ASP A 214 27.88 39.71 -25.01
CA ASP A 214 29.15 40.42 -25.02
C ASP A 214 28.98 41.94 -24.76
N MET A 215 27.88 42.55 -25.25
CA MET A 215 27.61 43.99 -25.11
C MET A 215 26.89 44.36 -23.82
N SER A 216 25.91 43.55 -23.40
CA SER A 216 24.97 43.89 -22.32
C SER A 216 25.08 42.96 -21.10
N GLY A 217 26.02 42.02 -21.13
CA GLY A 217 26.26 41.06 -20.07
C GLY A 217 25.36 39.83 -20.17
N ARG A 218 25.84 38.73 -19.59
CA ARG A 218 25.19 37.40 -19.65
C ARG A 218 23.74 37.41 -19.11
N GLN A 219 23.46 38.17 -18.07
CA GLN A 219 22.11 38.28 -17.50
C GLN A 219 21.10 38.83 -18.53
N MET A 220 21.52 39.74 -19.40
CA MET A 220 20.64 40.31 -20.42
C MET A 220 20.34 39.30 -21.54
N GLY A 221 21.31 38.45 -21.88
CA GLY A 221 21.04 37.33 -22.79
C GLY A 221 20.12 36.28 -22.18
N ASP A 222 20.32 35.91 -20.93
CA ASP A 222 19.43 34.96 -20.22
C ASP A 222 17.98 35.50 -20.19
N GLU A 223 17.78 36.77 -19.86
CA GLU A 223 16.45 37.43 -19.91
C GLU A 223 15.86 37.48 -21.33
N THR A 224 16.69 37.65 -22.36
CA THR A 224 16.24 37.61 -23.76
C THR A 224 15.72 36.21 -24.12
N VAL A 225 16.43 35.16 -23.70
CA VAL A 225 16.02 33.76 -23.89
C VAL A 225 14.70 33.48 -23.16
N ILE A 226 14.59 33.90 -21.89
CA ILE A 226 13.37 33.75 -21.09
C ILE A 226 12.17 34.45 -21.74
N ARG A 227 12.36 35.68 -22.25
CA ARG A 227 11.29 36.42 -22.94
C ARG A 227 10.87 35.74 -24.23
N THR A 228 11.81 35.27 -25.04
CA THR A 228 11.48 34.52 -26.27
C THR A 228 10.69 33.25 -25.93
N ALA A 229 11.14 32.48 -24.94
CA ALA A 229 10.46 31.27 -24.47
C ALA A 229 9.01 31.55 -24.03
N ARG A 230 8.81 32.59 -23.20
CA ARG A 230 7.46 33.00 -22.76
C ARG A 230 6.57 33.43 -23.92
N SER A 231 7.11 34.18 -24.90
CA SER A 231 6.35 34.55 -26.09
C SER A 231 5.90 33.32 -26.89
N ILE A 232 6.77 32.31 -27.05
CA ILE A 232 6.42 31.04 -27.72
C ILE A 232 5.32 30.31 -26.94
N GLN A 233 5.46 30.15 -25.62
CA GLN A 233 4.44 29.50 -24.78
C GLN A 233 3.09 30.22 -24.83
N SER A 234 3.10 31.56 -24.86
CA SER A 234 1.87 32.35 -24.99
C SER A 234 1.18 32.16 -26.34
N ALA A 235 1.96 32.07 -27.42
CA ALA A 235 1.45 31.79 -28.76
C ALA A 235 0.86 30.38 -28.84
N GLU A 236 1.57 29.37 -28.32
CA GLU A 236 1.09 27.99 -28.26
C GLU A 236 -0.25 27.87 -27.51
N ARG A 237 -0.36 28.49 -26.33
CA ARG A 237 -1.61 28.50 -25.56
C ARG A 237 -2.76 29.15 -26.34
N SER A 238 -2.50 30.27 -27.03
CA SER A 238 -3.53 30.95 -27.83
C SER A 238 -4.06 30.12 -29.00
N VAL A 239 -3.19 29.33 -29.65
CA VAL A 239 -3.58 28.42 -30.74
C VAL A 239 -4.45 27.27 -30.21
N LEU A 240 -4.09 26.71 -29.06
CA LEU A 240 -4.87 25.64 -28.41
C LEU A 240 -6.25 26.12 -27.96
N GLU A 241 -6.35 27.34 -27.44
CA GLU A 241 -7.62 27.97 -27.06
C GLU A 241 -8.52 28.19 -28.29
N GLN A 242 -7.97 28.69 -29.41
CA GLN A 242 -8.72 28.84 -30.66
C GLN A 242 -9.21 27.49 -31.23
N GLN A 243 -8.38 26.45 -31.23
CA GLN A 243 -8.82 25.12 -31.67
C GLN A 243 -9.91 24.51 -30.77
N ALA A 244 -9.86 24.78 -29.46
CA ALA A 244 -10.88 24.31 -28.52
C ALA A 244 -12.23 25.00 -28.73
N ASP A 245 -12.23 26.31 -28.97
CA ASP A 245 -13.43 27.09 -29.28
C ASP A 245 -14.05 26.69 -30.63
N ASP A 246 -13.22 26.45 -31.65
CA ASP A 246 -13.69 25.98 -32.97
C ASP A 246 -14.31 24.57 -32.89
N MET A 247 -13.74 23.66 -32.09
CA MET A 247 -14.33 22.33 -31.85
C MET A 247 -15.65 22.40 -31.06
N LEU A 248 -15.79 23.33 -30.11
CA LEU A 248 -17.04 23.55 -29.39
C LEU A 248 -18.13 24.18 -30.28
N CYS A 249 -17.74 25.04 -31.23
CA CYS A 249 -18.68 25.65 -32.19
C CYS A 249 -19.09 24.69 -33.31
N SER A 250 -18.27 23.71 -33.67
CA SER A 250 -18.59 22.70 -34.70
C SER A 250 -19.50 21.56 -34.21
N ASN A 251 -19.76 21.45 -32.90
CA ASN A 251 -20.58 20.39 -32.29
C ASN A 251 -21.99 20.89 -31.88
N LYS A 252 -22.40 22.06 -32.37
CA LYS A 252 -23.77 22.60 -32.34
C LYS A 252 -24.38 22.58 -33.74
#